data_AF-A0A5K8A8T4-F1
#
_entry.id   AF-A0A5K8A8T4-F1
#
_cell.length_a   1.000
_cell.length_b   1.000
_cell.length_c   1.000
_cell.angle_alpha   90.00
_cell.angle_beta   90.00
_cell.angle_gamma   90.00
#
_symmetry.space_group_name_H-M   'P 1'
#
loop_
_entity.id
_entity.type
_entity.pdbx_description
1 polymer ?
#
loop_
_entity_poly.entity_id
_entity_poly.type
_entity_poly.pdbx_seq_one_letter_code
_entity_poly.pdbx_strand_id
1 'polypeptide(L)'
;MFSRFIKNPLALKRLKRFKELKRAYYSLWILIGLYGLSLGAELICNSAPLVVHFNGKSYFPVIHFYPDDTFTGSGKQTRPDYWHIHQSDEFKHHPENYMVFTLLPHGPLASLDQQDVQVADRVTLKLTRQPMVGTADIRHDFTIKRAFRLGAFVDRDDNALRGQSVETYFELPGDVKNAIARRFENQDASSLSRTIKGPGKKPLSLSLSTFGKRREAPKTVRLTIRERASAESGEKLSTRLAFNRNLEIESDDDATSLSEVWDRITDEEKEALRRMIALRFEDPVEPYKLTIGGNVYVAEFLKEDVRFPFRPVKDHWMGLDGAGRDVLARILYGLRTSMTFGLLLVLISYALGIIAGALQGYYGGLIDITGQRLIEIWSALPFLYVMILLGSVYGRSFLLLLICYGIFNWIGISYYMRAEFLRLRKQPFVEAAKCMGISSSKIIFRHILPNGLIPVITFFPFSLVGAIGALAALDYLGFGLPPPTPSWGELLFQAQEYRWAWWLILYPSLALFVVMLLGVFVGEGVRNAYDPKRYTRLE
;
A
#
# COMPACT_ATOMS: atom_id res chain seq x y z
N MET A 1 -34.32 -18.50 -14.76
CA MET A 1 -33.49 -18.82 -15.94
C MET A 1 -32.83 -20.20 -15.84
N PHE A 2 -31.92 -20.46 -14.88
CA PHE A 2 -31.18 -21.76 -14.79
C PHE A 2 -31.99 -23.03 -14.47
N SER A 3 -33.17 -22.93 -13.86
CA SER A 3 -33.97 -24.11 -13.47
C SER A 3 -34.52 -24.91 -14.66
N ARG A 4 -34.63 -24.32 -15.85
CA ARG A 4 -35.14 -25.01 -17.05
C ARG A 4 -34.18 -26.06 -17.62
N PHE A 5 -32.89 -25.99 -17.30
CA PHE A 5 -31.87 -26.90 -17.82
C PHE A 5 -31.53 -28.08 -16.88
N ILE A 6 -31.99 -28.03 -15.63
CA ILE A 6 -31.70 -29.06 -14.62
C ILE A 6 -32.85 -30.08 -14.61
N LYS A 7 -32.64 -31.24 -15.24
CA LYS A 7 -33.65 -32.33 -15.28
C LYS A 7 -33.76 -33.12 -13.97
N ASN A 8 -32.76 -33.02 -13.07
CA ASN A 8 -32.74 -33.77 -11.81
C ASN A 8 -33.53 -33.04 -10.70
N PRO A 9 -34.60 -33.63 -10.13
CA PRO A 9 -35.44 -32.97 -9.12
C PRO A 9 -34.69 -32.67 -7.81
N LEU A 10 -33.70 -33.49 -7.45
CA LEU A 10 -32.88 -33.27 -6.25
C LEU A 10 -31.96 -32.06 -6.42
N ALA A 11 -31.38 -31.89 -7.61
CA ALA A 11 -30.57 -30.72 -7.92
C ALA A 11 -31.41 -29.43 -7.94
N LEU A 12 -32.66 -29.48 -8.41
CA LEU A 12 -33.60 -28.36 -8.33
C LEU A 12 -33.92 -27.98 -6.88
N LYS A 13 -34.17 -28.96 -6.00
CA LYS A 13 -34.37 -28.71 -4.56
C LYS A 13 -33.15 -28.04 -3.92
N ARG A 14 -31.94 -28.52 -4.22
CA ARG A 14 -30.68 -27.91 -3.74
C ARG A 14 -30.51 -26.48 -4.24
N LEU A 15 -30.78 -26.22 -5.52
CA LEU A 15 -30.73 -24.86 -6.08
C LEU A 15 -31.75 -23.93 -5.42
N LYS A 16 -32.95 -24.41 -5.11
CA LYS A 16 -33.96 -23.63 -4.38
C LYS A 16 -33.47 -23.25 -2.98
N ARG A 17 -32.91 -24.23 -2.23
CA ARG A 17 -32.30 -23.99 -0.92
C ARG A 17 -31.15 -22.98 -0.98
N PHE A 18 -30.31 -23.05 -2.01
CA PHE A 18 -29.25 -22.06 -2.21
C PHE A 18 -29.80 -20.65 -2.40
N LYS A 19 -30.88 -20.49 -3.19
CA LYS A 19 -31.53 -19.19 -3.43
C LYS A 19 -32.22 -18.62 -2.19
N GLU A 20 -32.71 -19.47 -1.29
CA GLU A 20 -33.29 -19.04 -0.02
C GLU A 20 -32.24 -18.38 0.90
N LEU A 21 -30.95 -18.74 0.74
CA LEU A 21 -29.83 -18.09 1.41
C LEU A 21 -29.43 -16.79 0.68
N LYS A 22 -30.20 -15.72 0.92
CA LYS A 22 -30.04 -14.40 0.28
C LYS A 22 -28.58 -13.93 0.23
N ARG A 23 -27.84 -14.00 1.35
CA ARG A 23 -26.43 -13.61 1.43
C ARG A 23 -25.56 -14.33 0.39
N ALA A 24 -25.66 -15.65 0.30
CA ALA A 24 -24.86 -16.45 -0.63
C ALA A 24 -25.28 -16.21 -2.08
N TYR A 25 -26.58 -16.03 -2.32
CA TYR A 25 -27.12 -15.75 -3.64
C TYR A 25 -26.63 -14.41 -4.18
N TYR A 26 -26.72 -13.33 -3.39
CA TYR A 26 -26.19 -12.02 -3.79
C TYR A 26 -24.68 -12.03 -3.93
N SER A 27 -23.96 -12.69 -3.01
CA SER A 27 -22.50 -12.81 -3.12
C SER A 27 -22.05 -13.50 -4.40
N LEU A 28 -22.77 -14.54 -4.85
CA LEU A 28 -22.50 -15.20 -6.13
C LEU A 28 -22.64 -14.23 -7.30
N TRP A 29 -23.73 -13.45 -7.35
CA TRP A 29 -23.95 -12.49 -8.43
C TRP A 29 -22.98 -11.33 -8.41
N ILE A 30 -22.64 -10.82 -7.24
CA ILE A 30 -21.62 -9.77 -7.09
C ILE A 30 -20.27 -10.30 -7.59
N LEU A 31 -19.86 -11.51 -7.19
CA LEU A 31 -18.60 -12.10 -7.62
C LEU A 31 -18.56 -12.35 -9.15
N ILE A 32 -19.66 -12.85 -9.73
CA ILE A 32 -19.80 -13.02 -11.18
C ILE A 32 -19.74 -11.67 -11.88
N GLY A 33 -20.42 -10.65 -11.35
CA GLY A 33 -20.43 -9.29 -11.90
C GLY A 33 -19.04 -8.65 -11.87
N LEU A 34 -18.34 -8.75 -10.73
CA LEU A 34 -16.98 -8.26 -10.56
C LEU A 34 -16.00 -8.96 -11.52
N TYR A 35 -16.08 -10.28 -11.64
CA TYR A 35 -15.23 -11.02 -12.58
C TYR A 35 -15.58 -10.71 -14.05
N GLY A 36 -16.87 -10.59 -14.39
CA GLY A 36 -17.30 -10.18 -15.73
C GLY A 36 -16.81 -8.78 -16.10
N LEU A 37 -16.84 -7.85 -15.14
CA LEU A 37 -16.32 -6.49 -15.30
C LEU A 37 -14.79 -6.51 -15.49
N SER A 38 -14.06 -7.33 -14.75
CA SER A 38 -12.60 -7.44 -14.91
C SER A 38 -12.18 -8.14 -16.21
N LEU A 39 -13.01 -9.01 -16.78
CA LEU A 39 -12.77 -9.57 -18.12
C LEU A 39 -12.87 -8.50 -19.22
N GLY A 40 -13.70 -7.48 -19.03
CA GLY A 40 -13.81 -6.31 -19.91
C GLY A 40 -13.05 -5.09 -19.41
N ALA A 41 -12.02 -5.27 -18.57
CA ALA A 41 -11.29 -4.16 -17.95
C ALA A 41 -10.68 -3.20 -19.00
N GLU A 42 -10.29 -3.71 -20.16
CA GLU A 42 -9.77 -2.94 -21.30
C GLU A 42 -10.76 -1.88 -21.82
N LEU A 43 -12.06 -2.04 -21.57
CA LEU A 43 -13.10 -1.07 -21.97
C LEU A 43 -13.30 0.02 -20.91
N ILE A 44 -12.85 -0.21 -19.69
CA ILE A 44 -13.07 0.65 -18.53
C ILE A 44 -11.81 1.45 -18.21
N CYS A 45 -10.66 0.77 -18.23
CA CYS A 45 -9.40 1.27 -17.72
C CYS A 45 -8.25 0.85 -18.65
N ASN A 46 -7.85 1.73 -19.56
CA ASN A 46 -6.83 1.42 -20.54
C ASN A 46 -6.06 2.69 -20.95
N SER A 47 -4.75 2.56 -21.18
CA SER A 47 -3.94 3.64 -21.74
C SER A 47 -4.12 3.79 -23.24
N ALA A 48 -4.57 2.73 -23.91
CA ALA A 48 -4.94 2.79 -25.31
C ALA A 48 -6.41 3.24 -25.45
N PRO A 49 -6.71 4.19 -26.34
CA PRO A 49 -8.08 4.60 -26.63
C PRO A 49 -8.88 3.47 -27.28
N LEU A 50 -10.20 3.55 -27.14
CA LEU A 50 -11.14 2.61 -27.76
C LEU A 50 -11.11 2.72 -29.29
N VAL A 51 -11.11 3.96 -29.79
CA VAL A 51 -11.12 4.29 -31.21
C VAL A 51 -10.18 5.47 -31.45
N VAL A 52 -9.38 5.39 -32.51
CA VAL A 52 -8.59 6.49 -33.05
C VAL A 52 -8.97 6.67 -34.51
N HIS A 53 -9.43 7.86 -34.88
CA HIS A 53 -9.51 8.26 -36.26
C HIS A 53 -8.30 9.15 -36.56
N PHE A 54 -7.47 8.72 -37.50
CA PHE A 54 -6.24 9.42 -37.86
C PHE A 54 -6.05 9.36 -39.38
N ASN A 55 -5.92 10.52 -40.02
CA ASN A 55 -5.67 10.68 -41.46
C ASN A 55 -6.63 9.84 -42.35
N GLY A 56 -7.93 9.93 -42.07
CA GLY A 56 -9.00 9.26 -42.83
C GLY A 56 -9.15 7.76 -42.55
N LYS A 57 -8.37 7.18 -41.63
CA LYS A 57 -8.47 5.76 -41.23
C LYS A 57 -8.88 5.63 -39.78
N SER A 58 -9.72 4.64 -39.49
CA SER A 58 -10.14 4.32 -38.13
C SER A 58 -9.37 3.10 -37.62
N TYR A 59 -8.82 3.23 -36.42
CA TYR A 59 -8.04 2.24 -35.70
C TYR A 59 -8.75 1.87 -34.40
N PHE A 60 -8.60 0.62 -33.96
CA PHE A 60 -9.19 0.11 -32.71
C PHE A 60 -8.10 -0.44 -31.76
N PRO A 61 -7.31 0.44 -31.12
CA PRO A 61 -6.15 0.04 -30.30
C PRO A 61 -6.46 -0.87 -29.11
N VAL A 62 -7.71 -0.86 -28.64
CA VAL A 62 -8.16 -1.73 -27.55
C VAL A 62 -8.15 -3.22 -27.94
N ILE A 63 -8.32 -3.53 -29.24
CA ILE A 63 -8.37 -4.91 -29.75
C ILE A 63 -7.07 -5.30 -30.45
N HIS A 64 -6.49 -4.37 -31.21
CA HIS A 64 -5.33 -4.62 -32.04
C HIS A 64 -4.16 -3.73 -31.66
N PHE A 65 -2.96 -4.32 -31.64
CA PHE A 65 -1.73 -3.56 -31.46
C PHE A 65 -1.39 -2.82 -32.76
N TYR A 66 -1.19 -1.51 -32.65
CA TYR A 66 -0.65 -0.66 -33.70
C TYR A 66 0.65 -0.03 -33.18
N PRO A 67 1.77 -0.10 -33.91
CA PRO A 67 3.04 0.49 -33.49
C PRO A 67 2.99 2.03 -33.56
N ASP A 68 3.83 2.69 -32.75
CA ASP A 68 3.96 4.15 -32.69
C ASP A 68 4.18 4.80 -34.06
N ASP A 69 5.00 4.16 -34.88
CA ASP A 69 5.27 4.54 -36.27
C ASP A 69 4.01 4.77 -37.12
N THR A 70 2.91 4.07 -36.82
CA THR A 70 1.62 4.23 -37.53
C THR A 70 1.06 5.64 -37.41
N PHE A 71 1.33 6.30 -36.28
CA PHE A 71 0.76 7.61 -35.95
C PHE A 71 1.79 8.74 -36.03
N THR A 72 3.07 8.44 -35.81
CA THR A 72 4.14 9.46 -35.73
C THR A 72 5.16 9.38 -36.87
N GLY A 73 5.18 8.30 -37.66
CA GLY A 73 6.22 8.07 -38.67
C GLY A 73 7.64 7.96 -38.10
N SER A 74 7.78 7.69 -36.80
CA SER A 74 9.06 7.73 -36.07
C SER A 74 9.98 6.54 -36.33
N GLY A 75 9.50 5.50 -37.03
CA GLY A 75 10.17 4.20 -37.19
C GLY A 75 10.11 3.30 -35.95
N LYS A 76 9.47 3.74 -34.86
CA LYS A 76 9.38 2.97 -33.60
C LYS A 76 8.28 1.90 -33.66
N GLN A 77 8.68 0.64 -33.50
CA GLN A 77 7.77 -0.52 -33.41
C GLN A 77 7.26 -0.79 -31.98
N THR A 78 7.28 0.23 -31.12
CA THR A 78 6.83 0.14 -29.73
C THR A 78 5.37 0.55 -29.60
N ARG A 79 4.78 0.34 -28.41
CA ARG A 79 3.42 0.81 -28.13
C ARG A 79 3.39 2.36 -28.18
N PRO A 80 2.43 2.98 -28.89
CA PRO A 80 2.30 4.42 -28.95
C PRO A 80 1.91 5.02 -27.60
N ASP A 81 2.41 6.21 -27.32
CA ASP A 81 1.86 7.08 -26.28
C ASP A 81 0.72 7.91 -26.88
N TYR A 82 -0.49 7.38 -26.76
CA TYR A 82 -1.69 8.03 -27.29
C TYR A 82 -2.00 9.37 -26.63
N TRP A 83 -1.56 9.59 -25.39
CA TRP A 83 -1.78 10.86 -24.72
C TRP A 83 -0.91 11.96 -25.33
N HIS A 84 0.36 11.64 -25.55
CA HIS A 84 1.28 12.55 -26.23
C HIS A 84 0.84 12.79 -27.70
N ILE A 85 0.41 11.75 -28.42
CA ILE A 85 -0.10 11.90 -29.80
C ILE A 85 -1.35 12.78 -29.81
N HIS A 86 -2.30 12.59 -28.90
CA HIS A 86 -3.52 13.41 -28.84
C HIS A 86 -3.22 14.90 -28.57
N GLN A 87 -2.10 15.20 -27.91
CA GLN A 87 -1.65 16.56 -27.64
C GLN A 87 -0.80 17.17 -28.76
N SER A 88 -0.25 16.36 -29.66
CA SER A 88 0.68 16.81 -30.71
C SER A 88 0.00 17.76 -31.70
N ASP A 89 0.78 18.66 -32.26
CA ASP A 89 0.29 19.60 -33.27
C ASP A 89 -0.22 18.85 -34.51
N GLU A 90 0.46 17.78 -34.93
CA GLU A 90 0.07 16.97 -36.09
C GLU A 90 -1.34 16.35 -35.92
N PHE A 91 -1.67 15.87 -34.72
CA PHE A 91 -3.00 15.32 -34.45
C PHE A 91 -4.07 16.43 -34.46
N LYS A 92 -3.76 17.60 -33.88
CA LYS A 92 -4.68 18.73 -33.75
C LYS A 92 -4.88 19.54 -35.05
N HIS A 93 -3.92 19.53 -35.97
CA HIS A 93 -4.00 20.27 -37.24
C HIS A 93 -5.10 19.73 -38.17
N HIS A 94 -5.45 18.45 -38.04
CA HIS A 94 -6.44 17.78 -38.87
C HIS A 94 -7.78 17.65 -38.11
N PRO A 95 -8.82 18.41 -38.46
CA PRO A 95 -10.09 18.43 -37.72
C PRO A 95 -10.87 17.10 -37.81
N GLU A 96 -10.57 16.24 -38.79
CA GLU A 96 -11.11 14.88 -38.86
C GLU A 96 -10.58 13.94 -37.78
N ASN A 97 -9.42 14.24 -37.17
CA ASN A 97 -8.78 13.37 -36.21
C ASN A 97 -9.49 13.42 -34.85
N TYR A 98 -9.81 12.26 -34.30
CA TYR A 98 -10.38 12.16 -32.95
C TYR A 98 -9.92 10.89 -32.25
N MET A 99 -9.78 10.96 -30.93
CA MET A 99 -9.55 9.79 -30.09
C MET A 99 -10.65 9.69 -29.03
N VAL A 100 -11.18 8.48 -28.84
CA VAL A 100 -12.14 8.19 -27.78
C VAL A 100 -11.45 7.31 -26.74
N PHE A 101 -11.14 7.89 -25.59
CA PHE A 101 -10.54 7.16 -24.47
C PHE A 101 -11.59 6.43 -23.62
N THR A 102 -11.10 5.50 -22.79
CA THR A 102 -11.92 4.82 -21.78
C THR A 102 -12.29 5.77 -20.63
N LEU A 103 -13.23 5.34 -19.78
CA LEU A 103 -13.64 6.11 -18.58
C LEU A 103 -12.44 6.47 -17.70
N LEU A 104 -11.47 5.56 -17.60
CA LEU A 104 -10.20 5.77 -16.93
C LEU A 104 -9.08 5.58 -17.97
N PRO A 105 -8.46 6.65 -18.50
CA PRO A 105 -7.46 6.57 -19.56
C PRO A 105 -6.07 6.12 -19.06
N HIS A 106 -6.04 5.26 -18.05
CA HIS A 106 -4.81 4.78 -17.42
C HIS A 106 -4.76 3.25 -17.50
N GLY A 107 -3.70 2.72 -18.11
CA GLY A 107 -3.51 1.29 -18.23
C GLY A 107 -2.78 0.71 -17.01
N PRO A 108 -2.96 -0.57 -16.70
CA PRO A 108 -2.30 -1.20 -15.55
C PRO A 108 -0.77 -1.34 -15.72
N LEU A 109 -0.28 -1.17 -16.96
CA LEU A 109 1.13 -1.23 -17.34
C LEU A 109 1.70 0.14 -17.71
N ALA A 110 0.86 1.18 -17.80
CA ALA A 110 1.30 2.52 -18.15
C ALA A 110 1.94 3.15 -16.92
N SER A 111 3.21 3.54 -17.06
CA SER A 111 3.95 4.30 -16.04
C SER A 111 3.90 5.77 -16.44
N LEU A 112 3.53 6.62 -15.49
CA LEU A 112 3.49 8.07 -15.67
C LEU A 112 4.84 8.69 -15.34
N ASP A 113 5.15 9.82 -15.96
CA ASP A 113 6.24 10.67 -15.52
C ASP A 113 5.79 11.53 -14.34
N GLN A 114 6.73 11.89 -13.47
CA GLN A 114 6.44 12.69 -12.26
C GLN A 114 5.84 14.07 -12.59
N GLN A 115 6.13 14.58 -13.78
CA GLN A 115 5.67 15.89 -14.26
C GLN A 115 4.20 15.85 -14.72
N ASP A 116 3.70 14.68 -15.10
CA ASP A 116 2.32 14.51 -15.59
C ASP A 116 1.31 14.42 -14.44
N VAL A 117 1.78 14.18 -13.22
CA VAL A 117 0.93 14.07 -12.03
C VAL A 117 0.47 15.45 -11.59
N GLN A 118 -0.81 15.73 -11.74
CA GLN A 118 -1.42 17.00 -11.34
C GLN A 118 -1.45 17.16 -9.81
N VAL A 119 -0.45 17.84 -9.26
CA VAL A 119 -0.44 18.31 -7.87
C VAL A 119 -0.78 19.79 -7.80
N ALA A 120 -1.20 20.26 -6.63
CA ALA A 120 -1.37 21.70 -6.41
C ALA A 120 0.00 22.38 -6.58
N ASP A 121 0.18 23.15 -7.64
CA ASP A 121 1.41 23.90 -7.94
C ASP A 121 1.47 25.14 -7.04
N ARG A 122 1.78 24.91 -5.76
CA ARG A 122 1.94 25.95 -4.74
C ARG A 122 3.17 25.73 -3.88
N VAL A 123 3.79 26.82 -3.46
CA VAL A 123 4.92 26.82 -2.54
C VAL A 123 4.43 27.34 -1.19
N THR A 124 4.60 26.53 -0.15
CA THR A 124 4.30 26.90 1.23
C THR A 124 5.55 27.45 1.89
N LEU A 125 5.54 28.76 2.18
CA LEU A 125 6.52 29.40 3.04
C LEU A 125 6.17 29.05 4.50
N LYS A 126 7.05 28.30 5.15
CA LYS A 126 6.97 28.02 6.59
C LYS A 126 8.00 28.85 7.34
N LEU A 127 7.52 29.81 8.13
CA LEU A 127 8.35 30.60 9.03
C LEU A 127 8.38 29.93 10.40
N THR A 128 9.55 29.47 10.83
CA THR A 128 9.74 28.88 12.17
C THR A 128 10.63 29.80 13.00
N ARG A 129 10.12 30.28 14.13
CA ARG A 129 10.90 31.10 15.06
C ARG A 129 11.96 30.23 15.72
N GLN A 130 13.22 30.64 15.63
CA GLN A 130 14.29 29.98 16.37
C GLN A 130 14.35 30.56 17.78
N PRO A 131 14.09 29.75 18.84
CA PRO A 131 14.22 30.23 20.20
C PRO A 131 15.68 30.64 20.43
N MET A 132 15.87 31.75 21.12
CA MET A 132 17.22 32.19 21.47
C MET A 132 17.86 31.15 22.41
N VAL A 133 19.13 30.82 22.15
CA VAL A 133 19.92 29.94 23.01
C VAL A 133 21.28 30.58 23.23
N GLY A 134 21.61 30.77 24.50
CA GLY A 134 22.88 31.31 24.96
C GLY A 134 23.56 30.33 25.90
N THR A 135 24.89 30.35 25.91
CA THR A 135 25.68 29.56 26.85
C THR A 135 26.64 30.44 27.62
N ALA A 136 26.87 30.12 28.89
CA ALA A 136 27.85 30.77 29.74
C ALA A 136 28.70 29.71 30.43
N ASP A 137 30.02 29.81 30.30
CA ASP A 137 30.96 29.05 31.12
C ASP A 137 31.28 29.89 32.37
N ILE A 138 30.74 29.48 33.51
CA ILE A 138 30.90 30.19 34.79
C ILE A 138 32.02 29.59 35.64
N ARG A 139 32.60 30.40 36.53
CA ARG A 139 33.54 29.98 37.59
C ARG A 139 32.80 29.68 38.90
N HIS A 140 33.53 29.22 39.91
CA HIS A 140 32.99 28.86 41.23
C HIS A 140 32.28 30.02 41.93
N ASP A 141 32.70 31.26 41.68
CA ASP A 141 32.10 32.51 42.17
C ASP A 141 30.96 33.03 41.27
N PHE A 142 30.43 32.20 40.38
CA PHE A 142 29.40 32.53 39.39
C PHE A 142 29.82 33.60 38.35
N THR A 143 31.10 33.97 38.29
CA THR A 143 31.59 34.91 37.27
C THR A 143 31.66 34.25 35.89
N ILE A 144 31.22 34.97 34.86
CA ILE A 144 31.23 34.51 33.48
C ILE A 144 32.67 34.56 32.95
N LYS A 145 33.26 33.40 32.69
CA LYS A 145 34.57 33.31 32.02
C LYS A 145 34.42 33.50 30.51
N ARG A 146 33.39 32.91 29.92
CA ARG A 146 33.07 32.98 28.49
C ARG A 146 31.56 32.93 28.30
N ALA A 147 31.03 33.79 27.45
CA ALA A 147 29.65 33.74 26.99
C ALA A 147 29.61 33.47 25.49
N PHE A 148 28.51 32.89 25.02
CA PHE A 148 28.19 32.76 23.61
C PHE A 148 26.69 32.90 23.42
N ARG A 149 26.27 33.92 22.65
CA ARG A 149 24.88 34.33 22.42
C ARG A 149 24.08 34.57 23.69
N LEU A 150 24.75 34.81 24.83
CA LEU A 150 24.10 35.11 26.11
C LEU A 150 23.76 36.60 26.20
N GLY A 151 24.62 37.44 25.60
CA GLY A 151 24.44 38.86 25.43
C GLY A 151 23.11 39.25 24.80
N ALA A 152 22.60 38.41 23.89
CA ALA A 152 21.33 38.63 23.22
C ALA A 152 20.11 38.57 24.17
N PHE A 153 20.21 37.95 25.35
CA PHE A 153 19.14 37.95 26.36
C PHE A 153 19.13 39.20 27.24
N VAL A 154 20.28 39.88 27.34
CA VAL A 154 20.55 41.00 28.26
C VAL A 154 20.84 42.31 27.53
N ASP A 155 20.70 42.30 26.20
CA ASP A 155 20.97 43.42 25.29
C ASP A 155 22.40 43.99 25.43
N ARG A 156 23.40 43.10 25.49
CA ARG A 156 24.83 43.44 25.60
C ARG A 156 25.68 42.53 24.70
N ASP A 157 26.90 42.94 24.39
CA ASP A 157 27.89 42.04 23.76
C ASP A 157 28.32 40.95 24.76
N ASP A 158 28.48 39.71 24.28
CA ASP A 158 29.01 38.58 25.08
C ASP A 158 30.35 38.91 25.75
N ASN A 159 31.21 39.71 25.10
CA ASN A 159 32.50 40.11 25.65
C ASN A 159 32.34 41.04 26.86
N ALA A 160 31.30 41.88 26.87
CA ALA A 160 31.01 42.79 27.97
C ALA A 160 30.52 42.04 29.22
N LEU A 161 30.03 40.82 29.07
CA LEU A 161 29.59 39.96 30.17
C LEU A 161 30.74 39.28 30.91
N ARG A 162 31.94 39.24 30.30
CA ARG A 162 33.09 38.55 30.88
C ARG A 162 33.54 39.21 32.20
N GLY A 163 33.71 38.40 33.23
CA GLY A 163 34.11 38.85 34.57
C GLY A 163 32.97 39.33 35.45
N GLN A 164 31.74 39.44 34.91
CA GLN A 164 30.56 39.78 35.69
C GLN A 164 29.87 38.51 36.23
N SER A 165 29.13 38.62 37.32
CA SER A 165 28.37 37.49 37.87
C SER A 165 27.11 37.22 37.03
N VAL A 166 26.84 35.96 36.70
CA VAL A 166 25.59 35.54 36.03
C VAL A 166 24.35 35.95 36.82
N GLU A 167 24.47 35.99 38.16
CA GLU A 167 23.36 36.32 39.06
C GLU A 167 22.89 37.78 38.93
N THR A 168 23.72 38.65 38.36
CA THR A 168 23.37 40.04 38.04
C THR A 168 22.22 40.11 37.02
N TYR A 169 22.13 39.10 36.16
CA TYR A 169 21.25 39.10 34.99
C TYR A 169 20.15 38.04 35.05
N PHE A 170 20.40 36.95 35.79
CA PHE A 170 19.52 35.80 35.84
C PHE A 170 19.32 35.35 37.29
N GLU A 171 18.07 35.25 37.73
CA GLU A 171 17.76 34.72 39.06
C GLU A 171 17.98 33.20 39.09
N LEU A 172 19.02 32.75 39.78
CA LEU A 172 19.35 31.33 39.93
C LEU A 172 18.66 30.72 41.16
N PRO A 173 17.75 29.76 40.99
CA PRO A 173 17.13 29.03 42.11
C PRO A 173 18.17 28.24 42.94
N GLY A 174 17.87 28.00 44.22
CA GLY A 174 18.80 27.34 45.14
C GLY A 174 19.19 25.92 44.70
N ASP A 175 18.30 25.18 44.05
CA ASP A 175 18.59 23.84 43.54
C ASP A 175 19.56 23.87 42.33
N VAL A 176 19.46 24.89 41.47
CA VAL A 176 20.43 25.14 40.40
C VAL A 176 21.81 25.46 40.97
N LYS A 177 21.88 26.32 42.00
CA LYS A 177 23.15 26.65 42.68
C LYS A 177 23.80 25.41 43.29
N ASN A 178 23.02 24.59 44.00
CA ASN A 178 23.51 23.33 44.57
C ASN A 178 24.01 22.36 43.50
N ALA A 179 23.32 22.29 42.36
CA ALA A 179 23.74 21.47 41.23
C ALA A 179 25.05 21.97 40.59
N ILE A 180 25.27 23.29 40.54
CA ILE A 180 26.53 23.89 40.08
C ILE A 180 27.66 23.59 41.07
N ALA A 181 27.42 23.77 42.37
CA ALA A 181 28.40 23.52 43.44
C ALA A 181 28.91 22.07 43.40
N ARG A 182 28.01 21.08 43.31
CA ARG A 182 28.38 19.66 43.17
C ARG A 182 29.32 19.38 41.99
N ARG A 183 29.11 20.07 40.86
CA ARG A 183 29.98 19.95 39.67
C ARG A 183 31.37 20.50 39.94
N PHE A 184 31.48 21.63 40.63
CA PHE A 184 32.78 22.19 41.03
C PHE A 184 33.49 21.35 42.10
N GLU A 185 32.73 20.73 43.01
CA GLU A 185 33.22 19.75 44.00
C GLU A 185 33.62 18.40 43.36
N ASN A 186 33.50 18.28 42.03
CA ASN A 186 33.85 17.09 41.27
C ASN A 186 33.04 15.84 41.67
N GLN A 187 31.78 16.04 42.06
CA GLN A 187 30.82 14.97 42.38
C GLN A 187 29.93 14.66 41.17
N ASP A 188 29.44 13.43 41.08
CA ASP A 188 28.47 13.06 40.04
C ASP A 188 27.18 13.87 40.19
N ALA A 189 26.72 14.45 39.09
CA ALA A 189 25.51 15.28 39.05
C ALA A 189 24.70 15.00 37.79
N SER A 190 23.42 14.65 37.98
CA SER A 190 22.46 14.49 36.88
C SER A 190 22.19 15.81 36.15
N SER A 191 21.69 15.72 34.92
CA SER A 191 21.21 16.89 34.19
C SER A 191 20.08 17.59 34.98
N LEU A 192 20.08 18.92 34.94
CA LEU A 192 19.07 19.74 35.60
C LEU A 192 18.52 20.74 34.60
N SER A 193 17.20 20.90 34.56
CA SER A 193 16.52 21.93 33.79
C SER A 193 15.51 22.64 34.69
N ARG A 194 15.59 23.97 34.75
CA ARG A 194 14.73 24.82 35.59
C ARG A 194 14.31 26.08 34.88
N THR A 195 13.11 26.53 35.19
CA THR A 195 12.63 27.84 34.74
C THR A 195 13.22 28.91 35.66
N ILE A 196 13.82 29.92 35.05
CA ILE A 196 14.43 31.05 35.72
C ILE A 196 13.80 32.34 35.21
N LYS A 197 13.91 33.43 35.98
CA LYS A 197 13.52 34.76 35.53
C LYS A 197 14.75 35.45 34.95
N GLY A 198 14.66 35.80 33.66
CA GLY A 198 15.68 36.60 32.98
C GLY A 198 15.40 38.10 33.08
N PRO A 199 16.18 38.91 32.35
CA PRO A 199 16.00 40.36 32.26
C PRO A 199 14.56 40.73 31.88
N GLY A 200 13.97 41.71 32.57
CA GLY A 200 12.56 42.09 32.38
C GLY A 200 11.54 41.06 32.89
N LYS A 201 11.94 40.13 33.78
CA LYS A 201 11.11 39.04 34.35
C LYS A 201 10.58 38.03 33.32
N LYS A 202 11.17 37.97 32.13
CA LYS A 202 10.78 36.97 31.11
C LYS A 202 11.14 35.55 31.59
N PRO A 203 10.24 34.56 31.46
CA PRO A 203 10.54 33.18 31.84
C PRO A 203 11.51 32.56 30.84
N LEU A 204 12.68 32.11 31.32
CA LEU A 204 13.69 31.42 30.53
C LEU A 204 13.92 30.01 31.10
N SER A 205 14.44 29.10 30.27
CA SER A 205 14.83 27.75 30.67
C SER A 205 16.34 27.66 30.81
N LEU A 206 16.83 27.42 32.04
CA LEU A 206 18.24 27.17 32.32
C LEU A 206 18.46 25.66 32.44
N SER A 207 19.48 25.16 31.74
CA SER A 207 19.85 23.77 31.77
C SER A 207 21.35 23.56 32.03
N LEU A 208 21.63 22.49 32.78
CA LEU A 208 22.94 21.97 33.12
C LEU A 208 23.05 20.55 32.58
N SER A 209 24.13 20.25 31.86
CA SER A 209 24.40 18.89 31.37
C SER A 209 24.77 17.96 32.53
N THR A 210 24.56 16.66 32.34
CA THR A 210 25.08 15.63 33.25
C THR A 210 26.60 15.79 33.40
N PHE A 211 27.10 15.59 34.62
CA PHE A 211 28.51 15.67 34.94
C PHE A 211 28.90 14.40 35.72
N GLY A 212 29.94 13.72 35.24
CA GLY A 212 30.58 12.62 35.95
C GLY A 212 31.91 13.05 36.55
N LYS A 213 32.29 12.43 37.67
CA LYS A 213 33.55 12.68 38.38
C LYS A 213 34.76 12.55 37.45
N ARG A 214 35.62 13.56 37.46
CA ARG A 214 36.85 13.65 36.65
C ARG A 214 38.09 13.49 37.52
N ARG A 215 39.27 13.38 36.89
CA ARG A 215 40.56 13.34 37.61
C ARG A 215 40.86 14.66 38.33
N GLU A 216 40.48 15.79 37.73
CA GLU A 216 40.60 17.12 38.30
C GLU A 216 39.25 17.83 38.30
N ALA A 217 39.01 18.63 39.34
CA ALA A 217 37.81 19.45 39.45
C ALA A 217 37.70 20.44 38.30
N PRO A 218 36.50 20.63 37.70
CA PRO A 218 36.33 21.53 36.58
C PRO A 218 36.54 22.98 37.01
N LYS A 219 37.35 23.73 36.26
CA LYS A 219 37.57 25.16 36.51
C LYS A 219 36.38 26.03 36.08
N THR A 220 35.49 25.48 35.26
CA THR A 220 34.25 26.14 34.81
C THR A 220 33.12 25.15 34.60
N VAL A 221 31.89 25.60 34.82
CA VAL A 221 30.65 24.86 34.55
C VAL A 221 29.87 25.59 33.45
N ARG A 222 29.41 24.86 32.43
CA ARG A 222 28.61 25.42 31.34
C ARG A 222 27.13 25.46 31.70
N LEU A 223 26.56 26.65 31.66
CA LEU A 223 25.13 26.91 31.71
C LEU A 223 24.60 27.10 30.29
N THR A 224 23.44 26.52 30.00
CA THR A 224 22.70 26.78 28.75
C THR A 224 21.37 27.43 29.09
N ILE A 225 21.15 28.65 28.61
CA ILE A 225 19.91 29.40 28.78
C ILE A 225 19.17 29.40 27.45
N ARG A 226 17.90 29.03 27.48
CA ARG A 226 17.00 28.99 26.33
C ARG A 226 15.80 29.84 26.60
N GLU A 227 15.35 30.56 25.59
CA GLU A 227 14.04 31.18 25.64
C GLU A 227 12.95 30.12 25.76
N ARG A 228 11.94 30.37 26.61
CA ARG A 228 10.76 29.52 26.71
C ARG A 228 9.69 30.10 25.79
N ALA A 229 9.15 29.28 24.89
CA ALA A 229 7.93 29.64 24.17
C ALA A 229 6.80 29.82 25.19
N SER A 230 6.33 31.06 25.40
CA SER A 230 5.23 31.32 26.33
C SER A 230 3.93 30.83 25.71
N ALA A 231 3.21 29.95 26.41
CA ALA A 231 1.84 29.58 26.03
C ALA A 231 0.86 30.77 26.14
N GLU A 232 1.24 31.82 26.87
CA GLU A 232 0.43 33.03 27.12
C GLU A 232 0.46 34.05 25.97
N SER A 233 1.40 33.99 25.03
CA SER A 233 1.51 34.97 23.93
C SER A 233 0.70 34.61 22.69
N GLY A 234 0.06 33.43 22.62
CA GLY A 234 -0.73 32.99 21.46
C GLY A 234 0.05 32.78 20.14
N GLU A 235 1.29 33.27 20.05
CA GLU A 235 2.15 33.14 18.87
C GLU A 235 2.55 31.66 18.65
N LYS A 236 2.01 31.06 17.57
CA LYS A 236 2.45 29.76 17.08
C LYS A 236 3.96 29.86 16.74
N LEU A 237 4.75 28.87 17.20
CA LEU A 237 6.20 28.78 16.93
C LEU A 237 6.55 28.63 15.44
N SER A 238 5.57 28.19 14.65
CA SER A 238 5.69 28.10 13.20
C SER A 238 4.40 28.54 12.54
N THR A 239 4.53 29.23 11.42
CA THR A 239 3.39 29.72 10.65
C THR A 239 3.62 29.43 9.16
N ARG A 240 2.55 29.19 8.40
CA ARG A 240 2.60 28.79 6.97
C ARG A 240 1.77 29.69 6.05
N LEU A 241 2.36 30.21 4.98
CA LEU A 241 1.67 30.89 3.87
C LEU A 241 1.85 30.08 2.60
N ALA A 242 0.77 29.82 1.86
CA ALA A 242 0.86 29.24 0.53
C ALA A 242 0.84 30.34 -0.55
N PHE A 243 1.68 30.17 -1.56
CA PHE A 243 1.79 31.06 -2.70
C PHE A 243 1.53 30.27 -3.97
N ASN A 244 0.75 30.86 -4.88
CA ASN A 244 0.61 30.35 -6.24
C ASN A 244 1.80 30.79 -7.11
N ARG A 245 1.81 30.34 -8.38
CA ARG A 245 2.89 30.66 -9.33
C ARG A 245 2.95 32.14 -9.71
N ASN A 246 1.86 32.87 -9.54
CA ASN A 246 1.80 34.34 -9.71
C ASN A 246 2.29 35.10 -8.47
N LEU A 247 2.79 34.39 -7.44
CA LEU A 247 3.23 34.93 -6.15
C LEU A 247 2.10 35.60 -5.35
N GLU A 248 0.86 35.24 -5.64
CA GLU A 248 -0.30 35.65 -4.86
C GLU A 248 -0.49 34.69 -3.69
N ILE A 249 -0.92 35.23 -2.55
CA ILE A 249 -1.15 34.45 -1.34
C ILE A 249 -2.47 33.70 -1.48
N GLU A 250 -2.38 32.37 -1.56
CA GLU A 250 -3.52 31.49 -1.39
C GLU A 250 -3.62 31.18 0.10
N SER A 251 -4.56 31.81 0.81
CA SER A 251 -4.72 31.58 2.25
C SER A 251 -5.13 30.13 2.52
N ASP A 252 -4.38 29.44 3.38
CA ASP A 252 -4.78 28.16 3.98
C ASP A 252 -5.69 28.42 5.21
N ASP A 253 -6.55 27.47 5.60
CA ASP A 253 -7.62 27.58 6.63
C ASP A 253 -7.17 28.02 8.05
N ASP A 254 -5.87 28.26 8.26
CA ASP A 254 -5.21 28.59 9.53
C ASP A 254 -4.66 30.04 9.55
N ALA A 255 -5.11 30.89 8.62
CA ALA A 255 -4.56 32.20 8.22
C ALA A 255 -4.72 33.38 9.19
N THR A 256 -5.12 33.18 10.46
CA THR A 256 -5.30 34.32 11.38
C THR A 256 -4.01 34.82 12.04
N SER A 257 -2.90 34.06 12.02
CA SER A 257 -1.67 34.43 12.75
C SER A 257 -0.47 34.83 11.88
N LEU A 258 -0.65 34.94 10.56
CA LEU A 258 0.48 35.16 9.62
C LEU A 258 0.43 36.47 8.85
N SER A 259 -0.75 37.06 8.64
CA SER A 259 -0.86 38.44 8.15
C SER A 259 -0.05 39.37 9.06
N GLU A 260 -0.17 39.21 10.38
CA GLU A 260 0.55 40.05 11.35
C GLU A 260 2.08 39.89 11.31
N VAL A 261 2.61 38.69 11.05
CA VAL A 261 4.06 38.47 10.95
C VAL A 261 4.58 38.92 9.60
N TRP A 262 3.84 38.62 8.52
CA TRP A 262 4.18 39.02 7.16
C TRP A 262 4.21 40.54 7.03
N ASP A 263 3.26 41.25 7.64
CA ASP A 263 3.20 42.71 7.62
C ASP A 263 4.38 43.37 8.35
N ARG A 264 4.96 42.69 9.36
CA ARG A 264 6.15 43.15 10.10
C ARG A 264 7.48 42.92 9.37
N ILE A 265 7.49 42.16 8.27
CA ILE A 265 8.68 41.94 7.45
C ILE A 265 8.94 43.17 6.59
N THR A 266 10.21 43.56 6.46
CA THR A 266 10.63 44.69 5.62
C THR A 266 10.35 44.41 4.13
N ASP A 267 10.13 45.45 3.33
CA ASP A 267 9.83 45.26 1.90
C ASP A 267 11.00 44.59 1.14
N GLU A 268 12.25 44.86 1.53
CA GLU A 268 13.44 44.20 0.98
C GLU A 268 13.45 42.68 1.28
N GLU A 269 13.10 42.29 2.51
CA GLU A 269 13.01 40.88 2.91
C GLU A 269 11.81 40.19 2.24
N LYS A 270 10.67 40.87 2.07
CA LYS A 270 9.52 40.34 1.32
C LYS A 270 9.90 40.04 -0.12
N GLU A 271 10.64 40.93 -0.77
CA GLU A 271 11.08 40.75 -2.15
C GLU A 271 12.13 39.62 -2.26
N ALA A 272 13.01 39.48 -1.27
CA ALA A 272 13.89 38.32 -1.18
C ALA A 272 13.11 37.00 -1.03
N LEU A 273 12.12 36.96 -0.14
CA LEU A 273 11.27 35.78 0.06
C LEU A 273 10.48 35.43 -1.21
N ARG A 274 9.91 36.43 -1.91
CA ARG A 274 9.21 36.24 -3.19
C ARG A 274 10.11 35.65 -4.27
N ARG A 275 11.35 36.15 -4.40
CA ARG A 275 12.34 35.57 -5.32
C ARG A 275 12.66 34.12 -4.99
N MET A 276 12.83 33.80 -3.70
CA MET A 276 13.10 32.43 -3.25
C MET A 276 11.89 31.50 -3.46
N ILE A 277 10.66 32.02 -3.29
CA ILE A 277 9.43 31.30 -3.62
C ILE A 277 9.35 31.01 -5.12
N ALA A 278 9.64 32.01 -5.96
CA ALA A 278 9.67 31.86 -7.41
C ALA A 278 10.68 30.79 -7.84
N LEU A 279 11.90 30.83 -7.28
CA LEU A 279 12.91 29.80 -7.50
C LEU A 279 12.44 28.41 -7.03
N ARG A 280 11.71 28.32 -5.91
CA ARG A 280 11.24 27.04 -5.37
C ARG A 280 10.27 26.29 -6.29
N PHE A 281 9.59 27.00 -7.20
CA PHE A 281 8.75 26.36 -8.20
C PHE A 281 9.55 25.50 -9.17
N GLU A 282 10.80 25.84 -9.43
CA GLU A 282 11.68 25.18 -10.40
C GLU A 282 12.71 24.29 -9.69
N ASP A 283 13.40 24.82 -8.68
CA ASP A 283 14.53 24.16 -8.02
C ASP A 283 14.39 24.11 -6.49
N PRO A 284 15.03 23.16 -5.79
CA PRO A 284 15.14 23.18 -4.34
C PRO A 284 15.87 24.45 -3.85
N VAL A 285 15.32 25.09 -2.82
CA VAL A 285 15.87 26.34 -2.25
C VAL A 285 16.28 26.12 -0.80
N GLU A 286 17.47 26.60 -0.43
CA GLU A 286 17.97 26.50 0.94
C GLU A 286 17.14 27.38 1.90
N PRO A 287 17.00 26.97 3.18
CA PRO A 287 16.29 27.78 4.16
C PRO A 287 16.90 29.16 4.34
N TYR A 288 16.06 30.20 4.31
CA TYR A 288 16.49 31.59 4.44
C TYR A 288 16.32 32.07 5.88
N LYS A 289 17.33 32.73 6.45
CA LYS A 289 17.26 33.29 7.80
C LYS A 289 16.94 34.78 7.71
N LEU A 290 15.94 35.22 8.45
CA LEU A 290 15.55 36.62 8.55
C LEU A 290 15.34 37.03 10.02
N THR A 291 15.46 38.32 10.30
CA THR A 291 15.34 38.85 11.66
C THR A 291 14.16 39.80 11.75
N ILE A 292 13.05 39.35 12.35
CA ILE A 292 11.83 40.15 12.51
C ILE A 292 11.73 40.59 13.96
N GLY A 293 11.78 41.89 14.22
CA GLY A 293 11.62 42.45 15.58
C GLY A 293 12.64 41.89 16.60
N GLY A 294 13.87 41.64 16.17
CA GLY A 294 14.96 41.08 17.01
C GLY A 294 14.95 39.56 17.17
N ASN A 295 13.94 38.87 16.63
CA ASN A 295 13.85 37.41 16.64
C ASN A 295 14.32 36.82 15.33
N VAL A 296 15.08 35.73 15.40
CA VAL A 296 15.54 35.01 14.20
C VAL A 296 14.48 34.00 13.76
N TYR A 297 14.04 34.12 12.51
CA TYR A 297 13.15 33.16 11.86
C TYR A 297 13.91 32.40 10.77
N VAL A 298 13.56 31.13 10.60
CA VAL A 298 13.97 30.33 9.45
C VAL A 298 12.76 30.17 8.54
N ALA A 299 12.89 30.65 7.31
CA ALA A 299 11.99 30.46 6.20
C ALA A 299 12.34 29.17 5.46
N GLU A 300 11.45 28.19 5.50
CA GLU A 300 11.51 26.97 4.69
C GLU A 300 10.51 27.08 3.53
N PHE A 301 10.92 26.72 2.32
CA PHE A 301 10.09 26.78 1.10
C PHE A 301 9.68 25.36 0.70
N LEU A 302 8.46 24.97 1.10
CA LEU A 302 7.95 23.61 0.92
C LEU A 302 7.09 23.54 -0.35
N LYS A 303 7.44 22.67 -1.29
CA LYS A 303 6.61 22.29 -2.44
C LYS A 303 6.34 20.79 -2.34
N GLU A 304 5.14 20.36 -2.70
CA GLU A 304 4.85 18.93 -2.84
C GLU A 304 5.53 18.41 -4.11
N ASP A 305 6.70 17.79 -3.96
CA ASP A 305 7.39 17.14 -5.08
C ASP A 305 6.77 15.74 -5.30
N VAL A 306 6.39 15.44 -6.54
CA VAL A 306 5.84 14.13 -6.91
C VAL A 306 6.95 13.09 -6.86
N ARG A 307 6.81 12.11 -5.97
CA ARG A 307 7.68 10.93 -5.90
C ARG A 307 6.84 9.68 -5.87
N PHE A 308 7.28 8.63 -6.56
CA PHE A 308 6.58 7.35 -6.56
C PHE A 308 7.01 6.49 -5.37
N PRO A 309 6.07 5.76 -4.74
CA PRO A 309 4.62 5.76 -4.97
C PRO A 309 3.94 7.07 -4.55
N PHE A 310 2.90 7.51 -5.26
CA PHE A 310 2.23 8.78 -4.95
C PHE A 310 0.82 8.57 -4.42
N ARG A 311 0.39 9.41 -3.46
CA ARG A 311 -0.92 9.31 -2.79
C ARG A 311 -2.07 9.48 -3.78
N PRO A 312 -3.30 9.06 -3.43
CA PRO A 312 -4.48 9.36 -4.23
C PRO A 312 -4.56 10.83 -4.60
N VAL A 313 -4.69 11.09 -5.89
CA VAL A 313 -4.73 12.42 -6.50
C VAL A 313 -5.83 12.45 -7.57
N LYS A 314 -6.16 13.63 -8.09
CA LYS A 314 -7.10 13.75 -9.20
C LYS A 314 -6.67 12.83 -10.35
N ASP A 315 -7.65 12.22 -11.01
CA ASP A 315 -7.48 11.21 -12.07
C ASP A 315 -6.88 9.85 -11.62
N HIS A 316 -6.24 9.80 -10.44
CA HIS A 316 -5.67 8.59 -9.81
C HIS A 316 -6.26 8.31 -8.42
N TRP A 317 -7.51 7.85 -8.39
CA TRP A 317 -8.31 7.78 -7.15
C TRP A 317 -7.79 6.82 -6.07
N MET A 318 -7.01 5.80 -6.45
CA MET A 318 -6.39 4.87 -5.50
C MET A 318 -4.87 5.11 -5.36
N GLY A 319 -4.35 6.18 -5.96
CA GLY A 319 -2.93 6.53 -5.96
C GLY A 319 -2.13 5.79 -7.03
N LEU A 320 -0.82 6.02 -6.96
CA LEU A 320 0.18 5.48 -7.87
C LEU A 320 1.12 4.54 -7.12
N ASP A 321 1.59 3.50 -7.81
CA ASP A 321 2.55 2.55 -7.29
C ASP A 321 4.00 3.04 -7.42
N GLY A 322 4.97 2.26 -6.93
CA GLY A 322 6.39 2.64 -6.95
C GLY A 322 6.98 2.84 -8.35
N ALA A 323 6.30 2.40 -9.41
CA ALA A 323 6.69 2.57 -10.80
C ALA A 323 5.82 3.62 -11.53
N GLY A 324 5.02 4.41 -10.81
CA GLY A 324 4.16 5.45 -11.38
C GLY A 324 2.93 4.90 -12.11
N ARG A 325 2.49 3.67 -11.82
CA ARG A 325 1.32 3.05 -12.46
C ARG A 325 0.08 3.23 -11.59
N ASP A 326 -1.07 3.32 -12.23
CA ASP A 326 -2.35 3.51 -11.55
C ASP A 326 -2.77 2.27 -10.73
N VAL A 327 -2.94 2.47 -9.42
CA VAL A 327 -3.27 1.38 -8.48
C VAL A 327 -4.68 0.83 -8.72
N LEU A 328 -5.64 1.66 -9.12
CA LEU A 328 -7.00 1.25 -9.40
C LEU A 328 -7.06 0.34 -10.64
N ALA A 329 -6.33 0.71 -11.70
CA ALA A 329 -6.14 -0.12 -12.88
C ALA A 329 -5.52 -1.47 -12.50
N ARG A 330 -4.46 -1.45 -11.69
CA ARG A 330 -3.78 -2.68 -11.24
C ARG A 330 -4.67 -3.58 -10.39
N ILE A 331 -5.55 -3.01 -9.55
CA ILE A 331 -6.52 -3.78 -8.76
C ILE A 331 -7.57 -4.45 -9.65
N LEU A 332 -8.10 -3.72 -10.63
CA LEU A 332 -9.12 -4.25 -11.54
C LEU A 332 -8.57 -5.40 -12.41
N TYR A 333 -7.38 -5.21 -12.98
CA TYR A 333 -6.72 -6.26 -13.76
C TYR A 333 -6.23 -7.42 -12.87
N GLY A 334 -5.77 -7.11 -11.66
CA GLY A 334 -5.41 -8.10 -10.65
C GLY A 334 -6.58 -9.03 -10.31
N LEU A 335 -7.81 -8.49 -10.22
CA LEU A 335 -9.02 -9.29 -10.02
C LEU A 335 -9.19 -10.35 -11.10
N ARG A 336 -9.02 -9.98 -12.37
CA ARG A 336 -9.08 -10.93 -13.50
C ARG A 336 -8.02 -12.00 -13.33
N THR A 337 -6.76 -11.60 -13.18
CA THR A 337 -5.63 -12.52 -13.09
C THR A 337 -5.80 -13.51 -11.94
N SER A 338 -6.16 -13.03 -10.74
CA SER A 338 -6.35 -13.87 -9.56
C SER A 338 -7.53 -14.82 -9.70
N MET A 339 -8.68 -14.36 -10.22
CA MET A 339 -9.86 -15.21 -10.44
C MET A 339 -9.61 -16.27 -11.51
N THR A 340 -9.00 -15.90 -12.64
CA THR A 340 -8.66 -16.85 -13.71
C THR A 340 -7.65 -17.89 -13.23
N PHE A 341 -6.59 -17.46 -12.53
CA PHE A 341 -5.62 -18.38 -11.94
C PHE A 341 -6.27 -19.33 -10.95
N GLY A 342 -7.04 -18.81 -9.99
CA GLY A 342 -7.72 -19.61 -8.97
C GLY A 342 -8.67 -20.63 -9.59
N LEU A 343 -9.43 -20.23 -10.61
CA LEU A 343 -10.36 -21.12 -11.29
C LEU A 343 -9.65 -22.25 -12.03
N LEU A 344 -8.63 -21.92 -12.85
CA LEU A 344 -7.84 -22.92 -13.57
C LEU A 344 -7.15 -23.88 -12.60
N LEU A 345 -6.58 -23.34 -11.53
CA LEU A 345 -5.88 -24.13 -10.53
C LEU A 345 -6.81 -25.12 -9.84
N VAL A 346 -7.97 -24.67 -9.34
CA VAL A 346 -8.93 -25.55 -8.69
C VAL A 346 -9.44 -26.61 -9.66
N LEU A 347 -9.73 -26.26 -10.92
CA LEU A 347 -10.19 -27.23 -11.92
C LEU A 347 -9.15 -28.31 -12.20
N ILE A 348 -7.88 -27.94 -12.40
CA ILE A 348 -6.79 -28.88 -12.65
C ILE A 348 -6.54 -29.75 -11.42
N SER A 349 -6.39 -29.15 -10.24
CA SER A 349 -6.15 -29.88 -9.00
C SER A 349 -7.31 -30.81 -8.63
N TYR A 350 -8.55 -30.39 -8.88
CA TYR A 350 -9.72 -31.24 -8.63
C TYR A 350 -9.81 -32.38 -9.64
N ALA A 351 -9.51 -32.15 -10.91
CA ALA A 351 -9.46 -33.24 -11.89
C ALA A 351 -8.46 -34.32 -11.46
N LEU A 352 -7.24 -33.92 -11.08
CA LEU A 352 -6.20 -34.83 -10.60
C LEU A 352 -6.64 -35.56 -9.32
N GLY A 353 -7.15 -34.83 -8.33
CA GLY A 353 -7.54 -35.40 -7.05
C GLY A 353 -8.78 -36.30 -7.13
N ILE A 354 -9.74 -35.99 -8.00
CA ILE A 354 -10.90 -36.86 -8.27
C ILE A 354 -10.43 -38.16 -8.89
N ILE A 355 -9.54 -38.12 -9.90
CA ILE A 355 -9.03 -39.33 -10.55
C ILE A 355 -8.25 -40.18 -9.54
N ALA A 356 -7.28 -39.57 -8.82
CA ALA A 356 -6.45 -40.28 -7.86
C ALA A 356 -7.28 -40.87 -6.70
N GLY A 357 -8.21 -40.10 -6.14
CA GLY A 357 -9.09 -40.54 -5.06
C GLY A 357 -10.09 -41.61 -5.51
N ALA A 358 -10.66 -41.48 -6.71
CA ALA A 358 -11.57 -42.45 -7.28
C ALA A 358 -10.90 -43.82 -7.49
N LEU A 359 -9.68 -43.82 -8.04
CA LEU A 359 -8.91 -45.05 -8.27
C LEU A 359 -8.55 -45.73 -6.94
N GLN A 360 -8.00 -44.98 -5.99
CA GLN A 360 -7.64 -45.51 -4.67
C GLN A 360 -8.88 -46.04 -3.92
N GLY A 361 -9.97 -45.28 -3.91
CA GLY A 361 -11.18 -45.64 -3.19
C GLY A 361 -11.95 -46.80 -3.83
N TYR A 362 -12.01 -46.87 -5.17
CA TYR A 362 -12.73 -47.95 -5.86
C TYR A 362 -12.03 -49.29 -5.70
N TYR A 363 -10.76 -49.37 -6.12
CA TYR A 363 -10.01 -50.62 -6.13
C TYR A 363 -9.58 -51.04 -4.72
N GLY A 364 -9.17 -50.11 -3.86
CA GLY A 364 -8.65 -50.45 -2.53
C GLY A 364 -7.36 -51.28 -2.59
N GLY A 365 -6.98 -51.86 -1.45
CA GLY A 365 -5.87 -52.81 -1.36
C GLY A 365 -4.53 -52.20 -1.76
N LEU A 366 -3.80 -52.85 -2.67
CA LEU A 366 -2.46 -52.42 -3.08
C LEU A 366 -2.47 -51.05 -3.78
N ILE A 367 -3.45 -50.78 -4.66
CA ILE A 367 -3.57 -49.48 -5.36
C ILE A 367 -3.75 -48.34 -4.36
N ASP A 368 -4.55 -48.59 -3.32
CA ASP A 368 -4.77 -47.63 -2.25
C ASP A 368 -3.50 -47.41 -1.41
N ILE A 369 -2.88 -48.48 -0.92
CA ILE A 369 -1.67 -48.40 -0.09
C ILE A 369 -0.54 -47.70 -0.85
N THR A 370 -0.26 -48.11 -2.09
CA THR A 370 0.80 -47.49 -2.92
C THR A 370 0.49 -46.03 -3.21
N GLY A 371 -0.77 -45.68 -3.52
CA GLY A 371 -1.19 -44.30 -3.72
C GLY A 371 -1.00 -43.43 -2.48
N GLN A 372 -1.37 -43.94 -1.31
CA GLN A 372 -1.17 -43.25 -0.03
C GLN A 372 0.32 -43.02 0.26
N ARG A 373 1.20 -44.02 0.04
CA ARG A 373 2.65 -43.85 0.21
C ARG A 373 3.25 -42.82 -0.73
N LEU A 374 2.82 -42.80 -2.00
CA LEU A 374 3.24 -41.78 -2.95
C LEU A 374 2.82 -40.38 -2.47
N ILE A 375 1.58 -40.22 -2.00
CA ILE A 375 1.09 -38.95 -1.46
C ILE A 375 1.88 -38.52 -0.23
N GLU A 376 2.17 -39.42 0.71
CA GLU A 376 2.98 -39.13 1.90
C GLU A 376 4.37 -38.59 1.51
N ILE A 377 5.07 -39.28 0.60
CA ILE A 377 6.39 -38.85 0.10
C ILE A 377 6.28 -37.49 -0.61
N TRP A 378 5.27 -37.31 -1.47
CA TRP A 378 5.09 -36.09 -2.23
C TRP A 378 4.76 -34.89 -1.34
N SER A 379 3.91 -35.10 -0.33
CA SER A 379 3.51 -34.06 0.64
C SER A 379 4.62 -33.65 1.60
N ALA A 380 5.68 -34.46 1.73
CA ALA A 380 6.85 -34.12 2.53
C ALA A 380 7.72 -33.04 1.87
N LEU A 381 7.57 -32.79 0.56
CA LEU A 381 8.28 -31.74 -0.15
C LEU A 381 7.71 -30.35 0.22
N PRO A 382 8.53 -29.42 0.74
CA PRO A 382 8.02 -28.09 1.08
C PRO A 382 7.74 -27.27 -0.19
N PHE A 383 6.46 -26.93 -0.38
CA PHE A 383 5.97 -26.22 -1.58
C PHE A 383 6.79 -24.97 -1.93
N LEU A 384 7.09 -24.12 -0.94
CA LEU A 384 7.84 -22.88 -1.16
C LEU A 384 9.26 -23.15 -1.67
N TYR A 385 9.96 -24.18 -1.16
CA TYR A 385 11.31 -24.49 -1.65
C TYR A 385 11.30 -24.98 -3.10
N VAL A 386 10.32 -25.80 -3.47
CA VAL A 386 10.16 -26.23 -4.87
C VAL A 386 9.89 -25.02 -5.77
N MET A 387 9.05 -24.08 -5.32
CA MET A 387 8.76 -22.86 -6.08
C MET A 387 10.00 -21.97 -6.22
N ILE A 388 10.79 -21.80 -5.15
CA ILE A 388 12.04 -21.02 -5.16
C ILE A 388 13.04 -21.66 -6.14
N LEU A 389 13.22 -22.98 -6.06
CA LEU A 389 14.15 -23.70 -6.94
C LEU A 389 13.74 -23.58 -8.41
N LEU A 390 12.47 -23.82 -8.73
CA LEU A 390 11.97 -23.72 -10.10
C LEU A 390 11.98 -22.28 -10.61
N GLY A 391 11.66 -21.30 -9.75
CA GLY A 391 11.75 -19.88 -10.07
C GLY A 391 13.18 -19.41 -10.33
N SER A 392 14.17 -19.99 -9.66
CA SER A 392 15.59 -19.72 -9.88
C SER A 392 16.09 -20.29 -11.22
N VAL A 393 15.65 -21.51 -11.58
CA VAL A 393 16.08 -22.18 -12.81
C VAL A 393 15.36 -21.67 -14.05
N TYR A 394 14.03 -21.54 -13.99
CA TYR A 394 13.18 -21.24 -15.15
C TYR A 394 12.62 -19.81 -15.16
N GLY A 395 12.84 -19.04 -14.09
CA GLY A 395 12.24 -17.72 -13.92
C GLY A 395 10.78 -17.77 -13.47
N ARG A 396 10.12 -16.61 -13.48
CA ARG A 396 8.71 -16.44 -13.10
C ARG A 396 7.81 -16.57 -14.33
N SER A 397 6.81 -17.45 -14.27
CA SER A 397 5.83 -17.64 -15.36
C SER A 397 4.48 -18.05 -14.80
N PHE A 398 3.41 -17.53 -15.40
CA PHE A 398 2.03 -17.88 -15.05
C PHE A 398 1.81 -19.40 -15.16
N LEU A 399 2.27 -20.01 -16.25
CA LEU A 399 2.08 -21.44 -16.50
C LEU A 399 2.91 -22.30 -15.54
N LEU A 400 4.16 -21.90 -15.29
CA LEU A 400 5.03 -22.59 -14.33
C LEU A 400 4.36 -22.61 -12.95
N LEU A 401 3.90 -21.45 -12.49
CA LEU A 401 3.20 -21.32 -11.22
C LEU A 401 1.94 -22.18 -11.16
N LEU A 402 1.13 -22.17 -12.22
CA LEU A 402 -0.11 -22.95 -12.30
C LEU A 402 0.16 -24.47 -12.21
N ILE A 403 1.17 -24.96 -12.94
CA ILE A 403 1.55 -26.39 -12.93
C ILE A 403 2.10 -26.77 -11.56
N CYS A 404 3.06 -26.00 -11.04
CA CYS A 404 3.65 -26.23 -9.73
C CYS A 404 2.59 -26.27 -8.64
N TYR A 405 1.67 -25.30 -8.60
CA TYR A 405 0.61 -25.31 -7.60
C TYR A 405 -0.37 -26.48 -7.83
N GLY A 406 -0.69 -26.78 -9.10
CA GLY A 406 -1.60 -27.84 -9.50
C GLY A 406 -1.21 -29.22 -8.99
N ILE A 407 0.08 -29.56 -9.09
CA ILE A 407 0.64 -30.86 -8.67
C ILE A 407 0.79 -31.02 -7.15
N PHE A 408 0.65 -29.96 -6.36
CA PHE A 408 0.63 -30.06 -4.89
C PHE A 408 -0.78 -29.96 -4.31
N ASN A 409 -1.67 -29.18 -4.94
CA ASN A 409 -2.96 -28.83 -4.36
C ASN A 409 -4.08 -29.87 -4.57
N TRP A 410 -3.82 -30.96 -5.33
CA TRP A 410 -4.79 -32.05 -5.56
C TRP A 410 -4.92 -33.03 -4.38
N ILE A 411 -3.94 -33.05 -3.49
CA ILE A 411 -3.82 -34.04 -2.41
C ILE A 411 -5.04 -34.01 -1.48
N GLY A 412 -5.42 -32.82 -1.02
CA GLY A 412 -6.52 -32.66 -0.06
C GLY A 412 -7.85 -33.24 -0.56
N ILE A 413 -8.26 -32.86 -1.78
CA ILE A 413 -9.52 -33.35 -2.36
C ILE A 413 -9.46 -34.85 -2.68
N SER A 414 -8.28 -35.41 -2.96
CA SER A 414 -8.12 -36.84 -3.20
C SER A 414 -8.52 -37.69 -1.99
N TYR A 415 -8.25 -37.24 -0.76
CA TYR A 415 -8.65 -37.94 0.46
C TYR A 415 -10.17 -37.99 0.63
N TYR A 416 -10.86 -36.87 0.37
CA TYR A 416 -12.33 -36.82 0.43
C TYR A 416 -12.96 -37.71 -0.64
N MET A 417 -12.44 -37.67 -1.86
CA MET A 417 -12.92 -38.52 -2.95
C MET A 417 -12.67 -40.00 -2.67
N ARG A 418 -11.49 -40.35 -2.14
CA ARG A 418 -11.18 -41.70 -1.69
C ARG A 418 -12.18 -42.18 -0.64
N ALA A 419 -12.46 -41.37 0.39
CA ALA A 419 -13.42 -41.72 1.45
C ALA A 419 -14.83 -41.95 0.89
N GLU A 420 -15.31 -41.07 0.00
CA GLU A 420 -16.61 -41.25 -0.65
C GLU A 420 -16.67 -42.50 -1.51
N PHE A 421 -15.61 -42.79 -2.28
CA PHE A 421 -15.55 -44.01 -3.09
C PHE A 421 -15.50 -45.27 -2.23
N LEU A 422 -14.76 -45.29 -1.13
CA LEU A 422 -14.74 -46.40 -0.17
C LEU A 422 -16.10 -46.67 0.46
N ARG A 423 -16.87 -45.61 0.73
CA ARG A 423 -18.24 -45.69 1.26
C ARG A 423 -19.24 -46.16 0.21
N LEU A 424 -19.23 -45.53 -0.96
CA LEU A 424 -20.20 -45.77 -2.03
C LEU A 424 -20.00 -47.13 -2.71
N ARG A 425 -18.77 -47.65 -2.78
CA ARG A 425 -18.53 -48.97 -3.42
C ARG A 425 -19.18 -50.15 -2.70
N LYS A 426 -19.57 -49.96 -1.42
CA LYS A 426 -20.27 -50.95 -0.57
C LYS A 426 -21.79 -50.73 -0.54
N GLN A 427 -22.32 -49.83 -1.37
CA GLN A 427 -23.76 -49.57 -1.43
C GLN A 427 -24.47 -50.56 -2.36
N PRO A 428 -25.74 -50.93 -2.09
CA PRO A 428 -26.46 -51.95 -2.85
C PRO A 428 -26.54 -51.68 -4.36
N PHE A 429 -26.61 -50.42 -4.79
CA PHE A 429 -26.67 -50.08 -6.21
C PHE A 429 -25.37 -50.39 -6.96
N VAL A 430 -24.22 -50.38 -6.27
CA VAL A 430 -22.92 -50.75 -6.86
C VAL A 430 -22.79 -52.26 -6.93
N GLU A 431 -23.22 -52.97 -5.88
CA GLU A 431 -23.23 -54.44 -5.88
C GLU A 431 -24.14 -54.99 -6.97
N ALA A 432 -25.35 -54.44 -7.10
CA ALA A 432 -26.27 -54.78 -8.19
C ALA A 432 -25.65 -54.51 -9.58
N ALA A 433 -24.96 -53.37 -9.76
CA ALA A 433 -24.26 -53.07 -11.01
C ALA A 433 -23.15 -54.07 -11.34
N LYS A 434 -22.42 -54.56 -10.32
CA LYS A 434 -21.41 -55.62 -10.48
C LYS A 434 -22.05 -56.96 -10.85
N CYS A 435 -23.15 -57.34 -10.19
CA CYS A 435 -23.89 -58.56 -10.51
C CYS A 435 -24.46 -58.56 -11.94
N MET A 436 -24.80 -57.37 -12.46
CA MET A 436 -25.22 -57.17 -13.85
C MET A 436 -24.06 -57.18 -14.87
N GLY A 437 -22.81 -57.42 -14.44
CA GLY A 437 -21.65 -57.47 -15.33
C GLY A 437 -21.21 -56.12 -15.90
N ILE A 438 -21.61 -55.00 -15.30
CA ILE A 438 -21.22 -53.67 -15.76
C ILE A 438 -19.71 -53.46 -15.52
N SER A 439 -19.02 -52.93 -16.53
CA SER A 439 -17.57 -52.67 -16.44
C SER A 439 -17.22 -51.65 -15.35
N SER A 440 -16.09 -51.85 -14.67
CA SER A 440 -15.62 -50.99 -13.57
C SER A 440 -15.54 -49.51 -13.94
N SER A 441 -15.08 -49.16 -15.15
CA SER A 441 -15.03 -47.76 -15.60
C SER A 441 -16.42 -47.15 -15.68
N LYS A 442 -17.42 -47.89 -16.21
CA LYS A 442 -18.81 -47.43 -16.25
C LYS A 442 -19.38 -47.29 -14.83
N ILE A 443 -19.04 -48.20 -13.91
CA ILE A 443 -19.42 -48.09 -12.49
C ILE A 443 -18.82 -46.81 -11.86
N ILE A 444 -17.53 -46.56 -12.05
CA ILE A 444 -16.83 -45.39 -11.51
C ILE A 444 -17.47 -44.10 -12.03
N PHE A 445 -17.52 -43.89 -13.35
CA PHE A 445 -17.89 -42.58 -13.91
C PHE A 445 -19.39 -42.35 -13.99
N ARG A 446 -20.21 -43.40 -14.15
CA ARG A 446 -21.66 -43.27 -14.34
C ARG A 446 -22.47 -43.51 -13.07
N HIS A 447 -21.95 -44.28 -12.11
CA HIS A 447 -22.70 -44.64 -10.91
C HIS A 447 -22.09 -44.04 -9.64
N ILE A 448 -20.80 -44.23 -9.36
CA ILE A 448 -20.19 -43.79 -8.10
C ILE A 448 -19.87 -42.29 -8.13
N LEU A 449 -19.13 -41.82 -9.14
CA LEU A 449 -18.64 -40.45 -9.21
C LEU A 449 -19.78 -39.42 -9.08
N PRO A 450 -20.88 -39.49 -9.85
CA PRO A 450 -21.95 -38.49 -9.76
C PRO A 450 -22.58 -38.41 -8.35
N ASN A 451 -22.60 -39.52 -7.61
CA ASN A 451 -23.12 -39.58 -6.24
C ASN A 451 -22.06 -39.16 -5.20
N GLY A 452 -20.78 -39.29 -5.51
CA GLY A 452 -19.64 -38.90 -4.69
C GLY A 452 -19.15 -37.46 -4.88
N LEU A 453 -19.74 -36.67 -5.79
CA LEU A 453 -19.34 -35.28 -6.06
C LEU A 453 -19.69 -34.29 -4.93
N ILE A 454 -20.37 -34.72 -3.86
CA ILE A 454 -20.82 -33.81 -2.79
C ILE A 454 -19.64 -33.02 -2.20
N PRO A 455 -18.53 -33.64 -1.75
CA PRO A 455 -17.39 -32.90 -1.19
C PRO A 455 -16.80 -31.90 -2.19
N VAL A 456 -16.64 -32.31 -3.45
CA VAL A 456 -16.13 -31.47 -4.55
C VAL A 456 -16.95 -30.20 -4.68
N ILE A 457 -18.28 -30.34 -4.77
CA ILE A 457 -19.17 -29.20 -4.94
C ILE A 457 -19.14 -28.30 -3.70
N THR A 458 -19.12 -28.88 -2.49
CA THR A 458 -19.13 -28.11 -1.25
C THR A 458 -17.82 -27.39 -0.95
N PHE A 459 -16.67 -27.97 -1.32
CA PHE A 459 -15.36 -27.39 -1.07
C PHE A 459 -14.88 -26.46 -2.19
N PHE A 460 -15.43 -26.59 -3.41
CA PHE A 460 -15.01 -25.80 -4.56
C PHE A 460 -14.91 -24.29 -4.28
N PRO A 461 -15.91 -23.61 -3.68
CA PRO A 461 -15.79 -22.16 -3.44
C PRO A 461 -14.69 -21.82 -2.43
N PHE A 462 -14.48 -22.66 -1.41
CA PHE A 462 -13.43 -22.46 -0.42
C PHE A 462 -12.03 -22.70 -1.02
N SER A 463 -11.88 -23.71 -1.87
CA SER A 463 -10.63 -23.95 -2.60
C SER A 463 -10.31 -22.82 -3.58
N LEU A 464 -11.33 -22.22 -4.22
CA LEU A 464 -11.14 -21.05 -5.09
C LEU A 464 -10.62 -19.85 -4.29
N VAL A 465 -11.24 -19.56 -3.14
CA VAL A 465 -10.79 -18.50 -2.21
C VAL A 465 -9.36 -18.77 -1.73
N GLY A 466 -9.06 -20.01 -1.33
CA GLY A 466 -7.72 -20.42 -0.92
C GLY A 466 -6.68 -20.27 -2.02
N ALA A 467 -7.03 -20.61 -3.26
CA ALA A 467 -6.14 -20.46 -4.41
C ALA A 467 -5.82 -18.98 -4.72
N ILE A 468 -6.82 -18.10 -4.65
CA ILE A 468 -6.64 -16.65 -4.81
C ILE A 468 -5.72 -16.10 -3.70
N GLY A 469 -5.96 -16.50 -2.45
CA GLY A 469 -5.14 -16.08 -1.31
C GLY A 469 -3.70 -16.58 -1.41
N ALA A 470 -3.51 -17.81 -1.87
CA ALA A 470 -2.18 -18.38 -2.05
C ALA A 470 -1.40 -17.71 -3.18
N LEU A 471 -2.06 -17.37 -4.29
CA LEU A 471 -1.44 -16.57 -5.35
C LEU A 471 -0.97 -15.22 -4.80
N ALA A 472 -1.85 -14.50 -4.10
CA ALA A 472 -1.51 -13.21 -3.51
C ALA A 472 -0.38 -13.31 -2.48
N ALA A 473 -0.38 -14.36 -1.64
CA ALA A 473 0.70 -14.61 -0.69
C ALA A 473 2.04 -14.88 -1.39
N LEU A 474 2.03 -15.61 -2.50
CA LEU A 474 3.25 -15.91 -3.23
C LEU A 474 3.79 -14.71 -4.01
N ASP A 475 2.89 -13.92 -4.61
CA ASP A 475 3.21 -12.62 -5.21
C ASP A 475 3.83 -11.67 -4.18
N TYR A 476 3.26 -11.64 -2.96
CA TYR A 476 3.80 -10.88 -1.84
C TYR A 476 5.20 -11.35 -1.42
N LEU A 477 5.49 -12.65 -1.49
CA LEU A 477 6.82 -13.20 -1.21
C LEU A 477 7.82 -13.02 -2.37
N GLY A 478 7.38 -12.48 -3.52
CA GLY A 478 8.22 -12.27 -4.70
C GLY A 478 8.38 -13.47 -5.64
N PHE A 479 7.71 -14.60 -5.34
CA PHE A 479 7.81 -15.85 -6.12
C PHE A 479 6.60 -16.12 -7.02
N GLY A 480 5.66 -15.18 -7.09
CA GLY A 480 4.46 -15.35 -7.90
C GLY A 480 4.65 -14.94 -9.36
N LEU A 481 3.70 -14.16 -9.88
CA LEU A 481 3.62 -13.73 -11.26
C LEU A 481 4.81 -12.83 -11.66
N PRO A 482 5.27 -12.91 -12.92
CA PRO A 482 6.35 -12.05 -13.39
C PRO A 482 5.88 -10.59 -13.49
N PRO A 483 6.70 -9.61 -13.08
CA PRO A 483 6.44 -8.21 -13.40
C PRO A 483 6.46 -8.04 -14.93
N PRO A 484 5.61 -7.17 -15.52
CA PRO A 484 4.75 -6.18 -14.87
C PRO A 484 3.30 -6.65 -14.62
N THR A 485 3.04 -7.96 -14.52
CA THR A 485 1.68 -8.50 -14.38
C THR A 485 0.94 -7.87 -13.19
N PRO A 486 -0.29 -7.37 -13.38
CA PRO A 486 -1.08 -6.82 -12.28
C PRO A 486 -1.41 -7.90 -11.25
N SER A 487 -1.03 -7.66 -10.01
CA SER A 487 -1.25 -8.56 -8.88
C SER A 487 -1.49 -7.77 -7.61
N TRP A 488 -2.45 -8.22 -6.80
CA TRP A 488 -2.69 -7.64 -5.48
C TRP A 488 -1.56 -7.94 -4.49
N GLY A 489 -0.93 -9.11 -4.59
CA GLY A 489 0.17 -9.48 -3.70
C GLY A 489 1.43 -8.66 -3.96
N GLU A 490 1.70 -8.32 -5.23
CA GLU A 490 2.83 -7.45 -5.57
C GLU A 490 2.65 -6.02 -5.06
N LEU A 491 1.42 -5.47 -5.08
CA LEU A 491 1.13 -4.17 -4.49
C LEU A 491 1.37 -4.17 -2.96
N LEU A 492 1.01 -5.26 -2.29
CA LEU A 492 1.29 -5.46 -0.86
C LEU A 492 2.79 -5.62 -0.59
N PHE A 493 3.55 -6.24 -1.49
CA PHE A 493 5.01 -6.32 -1.38
C PHE A 493 5.64 -4.94 -1.45
N GLN A 494 5.22 -4.10 -2.40
CA GLN A 494 5.69 -2.71 -2.50
C GLN A 494 5.42 -1.93 -1.21
N ALA A 495 4.32 -2.19 -0.52
CA ALA A 495 4.04 -1.52 0.74
C ALA A 495 5.02 -1.86 1.88
N GLN A 496 5.72 -3.00 1.82
CA GLN A 496 6.81 -3.29 2.77
C GLN A 496 8.01 -2.36 2.57
N GLU A 497 8.29 -2.02 1.31
CA GLU A 497 9.34 -1.09 0.91
C GLU A 497 8.92 0.36 1.23
N TYR A 498 7.70 0.72 0.83
CA TYR A 498 7.13 2.05 1.01
C TYR A 498 6.12 2.09 2.18
N ARG A 499 6.62 1.98 3.41
CA ARG A 499 5.77 1.91 4.63
C ARG A 499 4.85 3.12 4.85
N TRP A 500 5.15 4.26 4.24
CA TRP A 500 4.35 5.48 4.29
C TRP A 500 3.20 5.49 3.27
N ALA A 501 3.26 4.65 2.24
CA ALA A 501 2.28 4.55 1.16
C ALA A 501 1.09 3.67 1.57
N TRP A 502 0.26 4.19 2.50
CA TRP A 502 -0.85 3.46 3.10
C TRP A 502 -1.88 2.92 2.09
N TRP A 503 -2.04 3.57 0.93
CA TRP A 503 -2.97 3.14 -0.13
C TRP A 503 -2.57 1.80 -0.76
N LEU A 504 -1.27 1.52 -0.85
CA LEU A 504 -0.74 0.25 -1.36
C LEU A 504 -1.03 -0.93 -0.41
N ILE A 505 -1.30 -0.66 0.86
CA ILE A 505 -1.79 -1.67 1.82
C ILE A 505 -3.30 -1.75 1.75
N LEU A 506 -3.98 -0.60 1.90
CA LEU A 506 -5.41 -0.55 2.14
C LEU A 506 -6.22 -1.10 0.96
N TYR A 507 -6.01 -0.59 -0.26
CA TYR A 507 -6.87 -0.93 -1.38
C TYR A 507 -6.70 -2.39 -1.86
N PRO A 508 -5.47 -2.91 -2.03
CA PRO A 508 -5.29 -4.33 -2.38
C PRO A 508 -5.80 -5.28 -1.29
N SER A 509 -5.58 -4.95 -0.01
CA SER A 509 -6.09 -5.76 1.11
C SER A 509 -7.61 -5.75 1.16
N LEU A 510 -8.25 -4.59 0.92
CA LEU A 510 -9.71 -4.47 0.89
C LEU A 510 -10.30 -5.26 -0.29
N ALA A 511 -9.67 -5.19 -1.48
CA ALA A 511 -10.10 -5.96 -2.64
C ALA A 511 -10.00 -7.48 -2.39
N LEU A 512 -8.87 -7.94 -1.84
CA LEU A 512 -8.68 -9.32 -1.40
C LEU A 512 -9.75 -9.73 -0.39
N PHE A 513 -9.95 -8.94 0.66
CA PHE A 513 -10.93 -9.21 1.72
C PHE A 513 -12.34 -9.35 1.14
N VAL A 514 -12.79 -8.42 0.31
CA VAL A 514 -14.13 -8.45 -0.30
C VAL A 514 -14.30 -9.71 -1.14
N VAL A 515 -13.36 -10.02 -2.02
CA VAL A 515 -13.46 -11.21 -2.89
C VAL A 515 -13.43 -12.51 -2.10
N MET A 516 -12.57 -12.62 -1.09
CA MET A 516 -12.53 -13.78 -0.21
C MET A 516 -13.83 -13.94 0.59
N LEU A 517 -14.35 -12.85 1.16
CA LEU A 517 -15.59 -12.86 1.93
C LEU A 517 -16.78 -13.30 1.06
N LEU A 518 -16.90 -12.75 -0.15
CA LEU A 518 -17.94 -13.15 -1.11
C LEU A 518 -17.81 -14.63 -1.46
N GLY A 519 -16.60 -15.12 -1.73
CA GLY A 519 -16.35 -16.53 -2.02
C GLY A 519 -16.69 -17.46 -0.85
N VAL A 520 -16.40 -17.06 0.39
CA VAL A 520 -16.78 -17.80 1.60
C VAL A 520 -18.30 -17.85 1.77
N PHE A 521 -19.02 -16.74 1.56
CA PHE A 521 -20.47 -16.74 1.62
C PHE A 521 -21.11 -17.64 0.56
N VAL A 522 -20.55 -17.66 -0.66
CA VAL A 522 -20.95 -18.63 -1.69
C VAL A 522 -20.69 -20.06 -1.21
N GLY A 523 -19.52 -20.34 -0.64
CA GLY A 523 -19.15 -21.64 -0.08
C GLY A 523 -20.10 -22.13 1.00
N GLU A 524 -20.42 -21.29 1.99
CA GLU A 524 -21.41 -21.61 3.01
C GLU A 524 -22.79 -21.87 2.41
N GLY A 525 -23.20 -21.08 1.42
CA GLY A 525 -24.47 -21.28 0.71
C GLY A 525 -24.54 -22.64 0.03
N VAL A 526 -23.49 -23.00 -0.73
CA VAL A 526 -23.40 -24.27 -1.44
C VAL A 526 -23.37 -25.43 -0.44
N ARG A 527 -22.56 -25.34 0.62
CA ARG A 527 -22.49 -26.36 1.67
C ARG A 527 -23.85 -26.58 2.34
N ASN A 528 -24.54 -25.51 2.73
CA ASN A 528 -25.86 -25.59 3.36
C ASN A 528 -26.93 -26.15 2.42
N ALA A 529 -26.86 -25.86 1.12
CA ALA A 529 -27.79 -26.42 0.14
C ALA A 529 -27.63 -27.95 -0.01
N TYR A 530 -26.40 -28.45 0.19
CA TYR A 530 -26.06 -29.87 0.07
C TYR A 530 -26.09 -30.65 1.40
N ASP A 531 -26.21 -29.99 2.54
CA ASP A 531 -26.34 -30.63 3.85
C ASP A 531 -27.73 -31.31 4.00
N PRO A 532 -27.79 -32.64 4.19
CA PRO A 532 -29.04 -33.35 4.40
C PRO A 532 -29.63 -33.14 5.80
N LYS A 533 -28.82 -32.90 6.85
CA LYS A 533 -29.25 -33.02 8.26
C LYS A 533 -30.21 -31.94 8.74
N ARG A 534 -30.15 -30.73 8.18
CA ARG A 534 -31.05 -29.62 8.59
C ARG A 534 -32.53 -29.85 8.25
N TYR A 535 -32.83 -30.76 7.32
CA TYR A 535 -34.18 -30.94 6.77
C TYR A 535 -34.75 -32.34 7.01
N THR A 536 -34.04 -33.18 7.78
CA THR A 536 -34.51 -34.50 8.20
C THR A 536 -35.12 -34.43 9.61
N ARG A 537 -35.93 -33.40 9.88
CA ARG A 537 -36.97 -33.55 10.92
C ARG A 537 -38.10 -34.30 10.24
N LEU A 538 -38.16 -35.60 10.50
CA LEU A 538 -39.36 -36.40 10.25
C LEU A 538 -40.40 -35.88 11.24
N GLU A 539 -41.31 -35.03 10.76
CA GLU A 539 -42.64 -34.90 11.38
C GLU A 539 -43.51 -36.07 10.94
#